data_AF-A0A8J5YYF5-F1
#
_entry.id   AF-A0A8J5YYF5-F1
#
_cell.length_a   1.000
_cell.length_b   1.000
_cell.length_c   1.000
_cell.angle_alpha   90.00
_cell.angle_beta   90.00
_cell.angle_gamma   90.00
#
_symmetry.space_group_name_H-M   'P 1'
#
loop_
_entity.id
_entity.type
_entity.pdbx_description
1 polymer ?
#
loop_
_entity_poly.entity_id
_entity_poly.type
_entity_poly.pdbx_seq_one_letter_code
_entity_poly.pdbx_strand_id
1 'polypeptide(L)'
;MEKIKPELRIFESSEELSSNLADYVIQVAESAVKERGSFSLVLSGGDIPIRLGKLSKAPYVRLVEWSKWHVFWAEENVVPKRHPDSYYWQAKQWFISKVPLLPAHVNPVRPGLSGESAANSYEFAIRQQLKSRTVQVSRSTDCPRFDLILLSLGSGGHVSSLYPNHPVLEEESQWVACVSKDASCESVTLTLPVLSWILCWVGSPFDRTRPKWSCLEMETSSGLRMLRLLPCSYVPMNLTPRQLPTPNLNCYLLIKNKPLSLNLELL
;
A
#
# COMPACT_ATOMS: atom_id res chain seq x y z
N MET A 1 20.20 -12.91 -10.08
CA MET A 1 19.33 -12.35 -9.02
C MET A 1 18.11 -13.24 -8.93
N GLU A 2 17.82 -13.78 -7.76
CA GLU A 2 16.66 -14.65 -7.53
C GLU A 2 15.38 -13.85 -7.76
N LYS A 3 14.55 -14.29 -8.73
CA LYS A 3 13.27 -13.62 -9.02
C LYS A 3 12.33 -13.84 -7.83
N ILE A 4 12.08 -12.78 -7.07
CA ILE A 4 11.09 -12.79 -5.99
C ILE A 4 9.71 -13.10 -6.59
N LYS A 5 9.12 -14.22 -6.18
CA LYS A 5 7.79 -14.63 -6.62
C LYS A 5 6.74 -14.01 -5.69
N PRO A 6 5.72 -13.31 -6.21
CA PRO A 6 4.63 -12.82 -5.39
C PRO A 6 3.82 -13.98 -4.82
N GLU A 7 3.34 -13.82 -3.59
CA GLU A 7 2.47 -14.78 -2.90
C GLU A 7 1.01 -14.29 -3.03
N LEU A 8 0.15 -15.09 -3.66
CA LEU A 8 -1.29 -14.83 -3.75
C LEU A 8 -2.02 -15.67 -2.71
N ARG A 9 -2.70 -15.02 -1.77
CA ARG A 9 -3.63 -15.66 -0.82
C ARG A 9 -5.06 -15.33 -1.21
N ILE A 10 -5.92 -16.34 -1.21
CA ILE A 10 -7.33 -16.22 -1.57
C ILE A 10 -8.15 -16.63 -0.35
N PHE A 11 -9.18 -15.87 -0.03
CA PHE A 11 -10.04 -16.05 1.14
C PHE A 11 -11.50 -16.17 0.72
N GLU A 12 -12.25 -16.96 1.47
CA GLU A 12 -13.66 -17.28 1.18
C GLU A 12 -14.59 -16.16 1.67
N SER A 13 -14.11 -15.30 2.59
CA SER A 13 -14.91 -14.20 3.12
C SER A 13 -14.10 -12.93 3.38
N SER A 14 -14.81 -11.80 3.41
CA SER A 14 -14.23 -10.50 3.77
C SER A 14 -13.68 -10.48 5.21
N GLU A 15 -14.31 -11.24 6.10
CA GLU A 15 -13.90 -11.36 7.51
C GLU A 15 -12.59 -12.13 7.66
N GLU A 16 -12.47 -13.23 6.91
CA GLU A 16 -11.25 -14.02 6.85
C GLU A 16 -10.09 -13.20 6.26
N LEU A 17 -10.33 -12.47 5.16
CA LEU A 17 -9.34 -11.53 4.61
C LEU A 17 -8.93 -10.48 5.65
N SER A 18 -9.89 -9.88 6.37
CA SER A 18 -9.58 -8.83 7.35
C SER A 18 -8.78 -9.37 8.54
N SER A 19 -9.06 -10.60 8.98
CA SER A 19 -8.31 -11.27 10.05
C SER A 19 -6.89 -11.60 9.60
N ASN A 20 -6.72 -12.21 8.42
CA ASN A 20 -5.41 -12.53 7.86
C ASN A 20 -4.57 -11.29 7.53
N LEU A 21 -5.21 -10.21 7.06
CA LEU A 21 -4.53 -8.93 6.85
C LEU A 21 -4.06 -8.36 8.19
N ALA A 22 -4.88 -8.40 9.24
CA ALA A 22 -4.49 -7.95 10.57
C ALA A 22 -3.29 -8.74 11.09
N ASP A 23 -3.33 -10.08 11.01
CA ASP A 23 -2.23 -10.95 11.43
C ASP A 23 -0.94 -10.64 10.66
N TYR A 24 -1.02 -10.48 9.34
CA TYR A 24 0.14 -10.12 8.52
C TYR A 24 0.72 -8.75 8.87
N VAL A 25 -0.12 -7.73 9.05
CA VAL A 25 0.34 -6.38 9.43
C VAL A 25 1.04 -6.43 10.79
N ILE A 26 0.50 -7.19 11.76
CA ILE A 26 1.11 -7.36 13.08
C ILE A 26 2.46 -8.05 12.96
N GLN A 27 2.56 -9.13 12.20
CA GLN A 27 3.82 -9.84 11.98
C GLN A 27 4.91 -8.90 11.41
N VAL A 28 4.57 -8.09 10.40
CA VAL A 28 5.51 -7.13 9.81
C VAL A 28 5.86 -6.03 10.82
N ALA A 29 4.87 -5.53 11.56
CA ALA A 29 5.07 -4.50 12.58
C ALA A 29 5.99 -4.98 13.71
N GLU A 30 5.75 -6.17 14.27
CA GLU A 30 6.57 -6.77 15.32
C GLU A 30 8.02 -6.96 14.85
N SER A 31 8.21 -7.45 13.62
CA SER A 31 9.56 -7.58 13.04
C SER A 31 10.25 -6.22 12.91
N ALA A 32 9.56 -5.20 12.41
CA ALA A 32 10.11 -3.86 12.23
C ALA A 32 10.45 -3.18 13.56
N VAL A 33 9.55 -3.27 14.54
CA VAL A 33 9.75 -2.73 15.88
C VAL A 33 10.90 -3.43 16.60
N LYS A 34 10.99 -4.76 16.51
CA LYS A 34 12.10 -5.52 17.11
C LYS A 34 13.45 -5.12 16.52
N GLU A 35 13.52 -4.96 15.20
CA GLU A 35 14.79 -4.67 14.51
C GLU A 35 15.20 -3.19 14.63
N ARG A 36 14.23 -2.26 14.64
CA ARG A 36 14.51 -0.82 14.44
C ARG A 36 13.81 0.10 15.43
N GLY A 37 12.92 -0.41 16.26
CA GLY A 37 12.19 0.37 17.25
C GLY A 37 11.03 1.20 16.70
N SER A 38 10.69 1.09 15.41
CA SER A 38 9.53 1.72 14.78
C SER A 38 8.98 0.89 13.62
N PHE A 39 7.70 1.09 13.28
CA PHE A 39 7.03 0.51 12.14
C PHE A 39 6.36 1.60 11.30
N SER A 40 6.69 1.65 10.01
CA SER A 40 6.20 2.63 9.05
C SER A 40 5.21 1.99 8.06
N LEU A 41 3.96 2.45 8.12
CA LEU A 41 2.83 1.92 7.36
C LEU A 41 2.29 2.97 6.39
N VAL A 42 2.21 2.64 5.11
CA VAL A 42 1.57 3.46 4.09
C VAL A 42 0.20 2.89 3.76
N LEU A 43 -0.83 3.75 3.78
CA LEU A 43 -2.21 3.39 3.48
C LEU A 43 -2.66 4.02 2.16
N SER A 44 -3.21 3.20 1.28
CA SER A 44 -4.09 3.64 0.20
C SER A 44 -5.53 3.77 0.71
N GLY A 45 -6.39 4.41 -0.07
CA GLY A 45 -7.82 4.47 0.13
C GLY A 45 -8.54 3.13 -0.10
N GLY A 46 -9.79 3.22 -0.54
CA GLY A 46 -10.63 2.04 -0.78
C GLY A 46 -11.06 1.37 0.53
N ASP A 47 -11.05 0.04 0.56
CA ASP A 47 -11.52 -0.74 1.70
C ASP A 47 -10.43 -1.04 2.74
N ILE A 48 -9.17 -0.66 2.48
CA ILE A 48 -8.04 -0.92 3.38
C ILE A 48 -8.30 -0.40 4.80
N PRO A 49 -8.72 0.86 5.02
CA PRO A 49 -8.92 1.33 6.39
C PRO A 49 -10.08 0.65 7.11
N ILE A 50 -11.10 0.20 6.36
CA ILE A 50 -12.22 -0.58 6.91
C ILE A 50 -11.71 -1.92 7.43
N ARG A 51 -10.88 -2.61 6.64
CA ARG A 51 -10.30 -3.92 7.01
C ARG A 51 -9.32 -3.80 8.17
N LEU A 52 -8.49 -2.76 8.19
CA LEU A 52 -7.61 -2.47 9.33
C LEU A 52 -8.39 -2.12 10.60
N GLY A 53 -9.67 -1.76 10.50
CA GLY A 53 -10.57 -1.66 11.64
C GLY A 53 -10.59 -2.93 12.51
N LYS A 54 -10.25 -4.11 11.95
CA LYS A 54 -10.05 -5.35 12.70
C LYS A 54 -9.01 -5.21 13.82
N LEU A 55 -7.94 -4.44 13.61
CA LEU A 55 -6.89 -4.21 14.62
C LEU A 55 -7.39 -3.40 15.84
N SER A 56 -8.52 -2.72 15.73
CA SER A 56 -9.15 -2.02 16.87
C SER A 56 -9.87 -2.95 17.84
N LYS A 57 -9.98 -4.24 17.52
CA LYS A 57 -10.69 -5.24 18.31
C LYS A 57 -9.72 -6.09 19.12
N ALA A 58 -10.23 -6.73 20.18
CA ALA A 58 -9.47 -7.73 20.90
C ALA A 58 -9.26 -8.99 20.02
N PRO A 59 -8.11 -9.69 20.14
CA PRO A 59 -6.99 -9.36 21.02
C PRO A 59 -6.04 -8.28 20.46
N TYR A 60 -6.11 -8.00 19.16
CA TYR A 60 -5.14 -7.19 18.40
C TYR A 60 -4.81 -5.82 19.02
N VAL A 61 -5.82 -5.07 19.47
CA VAL A 61 -5.63 -3.73 20.02
C VAL A 61 -4.67 -3.69 21.22
N ARG A 62 -4.52 -4.83 21.93
CA ARG A 62 -3.62 -4.95 23.09
C ARG A 62 -2.25 -5.56 22.76
N LEU A 63 -2.14 -6.28 21.63
CA LEU A 63 -0.90 -6.93 21.21
C LEU A 63 0.06 -5.96 20.51
N VAL A 64 -0.49 -4.91 19.91
CA VAL A 64 0.27 -3.96 19.09
C VAL A 64 0.87 -2.83 19.94
N GLU A 65 2.17 -2.59 19.76
CA GLU A 65 2.87 -1.42 20.30
C GLU A 65 2.59 -0.14 19.49
N TRP A 66 1.37 0.41 19.62
CA TRP A 66 0.88 1.54 18.82
C TRP A 66 1.76 2.81 18.88
N SER A 67 2.50 3.01 19.97
CA SER A 67 3.44 4.13 20.10
C SER A 67 4.63 4.05 19.14
N LYS A 68 4.85 2.88 18.50
CA LYS A 68 5.94 2.66 17.54
C LYS A 68 5.50 2.77 16.09
N TRP A 69 4.20 2.91 15.85
CA TRP A 69 3.62 2.95 14.50
C TRP A 69 3.63 4.37 13.96
N HIS A 70 4.06 4.54 12.72
CA HIS A 70 4.02 5.77 11.95
C HIS A 70 3.23 5.53 10.68
N VAL A 71 2.15 6.30 10.49
CA VAL A 71 1.19 6.10 9.41
C VAL A 71 1.30 7.21 8.38
N PHE A 72 1.32 6.81 7.12
CA PHE A 72 1.44 7.64 5.92
C PHE A 72 0.36 7.26 4.91
N TRP A 73 0.22 8.06 3.86
CA TRP A 73 -0.71 7.84 2.77
C TRP A 73 0.03 7.64 1.45
N ALA A 74 -0.43 6.66 0.67
CA ALA A 74 0.02 6.46 -0.71
C ALA A 74 -0.57 7.54 -1.62
N GLU A 75 -1.81 7.95 -1.36
CA GLU A 75 -2.49 9.04 -2.03
C GLU A 75 -3.39 9.84 -1.09
N GLU A 76 -3.63 11.10 -1.43
CA GLU A 76 -4.66 11.95 -0.84
C GLU A 76 -5.29 12.85 -1.91
N ASN A 77 -6.61 12.95 -1.90
CA ASN A 77 -7.31 13.91 -2.75
C ASN A 77 -7.12 15.33 -2.19
N VAL A 78 -6.91 16.32 -3.06
CA VAL A 78 -6.74 17.72 -2.66
C VAL A 78 -8.11 18.33 -2.35
N VAL A 79 -8.65 17.92 -1.21
CA VAL A 79 -9.99 18.29 -0.71
C VAL A 79 -9.90 18.73 0.76
N PRO A 80 -10.94 19.39 1.31
CA PRO A 80 -10.98 19.72 2.72
C PRO A 80 -10.80 18.50 3.63
N LYS A 81 -10.16 18.69 4.80
CA LYS A 81 -9.76 17.61 5.74
C LYS A 81 -10.86 16.63 6.17
N ARG A 82 -12.13 17.04 6.14
CA ARG A 82 -13.30 16.21 6.52
C ARG A 82 -14.21 15.90 5.33
N HIS A 83 -13.73 16.15 4.12
CA HIS A 83 -14.45 15.80 2.91
C HIS A 83 -14.57 14.26 2.82
N PRO A 84 -15.71 13.71 2.36
CA PRO A 84 -15.87 12.26 2.20
C PRO A 84 -14.78 11.62 1.33
N ASP A 85 -14.29 12.34 0.32
CA ASP A 85 -13.23 11.86 -0.58
C ASP A 85 -11.82 11.99 -0.01
N SER A 86 -11.63 12.52 1.21
CA SER A 86 -10.31 12.50 1.85
C SER A 86 -9.98 11.10 2.35
N TYR A 87 -8.88 10.53 1.87
CA TYR A 87 -8.40 9.22 2.31
C TYR A 87 -7.88 9.25 3.75
N TYR A 88 -7.33 10.38 4.20
CA TYR A 88 -7.08 10.63 5.62
C TYR A 88 -8.38 10.57 6.44
N TRP A 89 -9.44 11.24 5.98
CA TRP A 89 -10.69 11.29 6.72
C TRP A 89 -11.32 9.91 6.83
N GLN A 90 -11.38 9.16 5.74
CA GLN A 90 -11.84 7.77 5.72
C GLN A 90 -11.02 6.91 6.70
N ALA A 91 -9.69 6.96 6.60
CA ALA A 91 -8.83 6.22 7.51
C ALA A 91 -9.03 6.61 8.97
N LYS A 92 -9.27 7.90 9.24
CA LYS A 92 -9.59 8.39 10.57
C LYS A 92 -10.87 7.80 11.13
N GLN A 93 -11.93 7.76 10.32
CA GLN A 93 -13.24 7.23 10.74
C GLN A 93 -13.19 5.74 11.06
N TRP A 94 -12.51 4.96 10.21
CA TRP A 94 -12.57 3.51 10.26
C TRP A 94 -11.46 2.86 11.11
N PHE A 95 -10.29 3.47 11.19
CA PHE A 95 -9.12 2.86 11.82
C PHE A 95 -8.42 3.78 12.82
N ILE A 96 -7.88 4.93 12.38
CA ILE A 96 -6.96 5.74 13.20
C ILE A 96 -7.60 6.24 14.51
N SER A 97 -8.89 6.61 14.50
CA SER A 97 -9.58 7.03 15.74
C SER A 97 -9.99 5.88 16.67
N LYS A 98 -9.77 4.63 16.26
CA LYS A 98 -10.20 3.42 16.98
C LYS A 98 -9.05 2.70 17.68
N VAL A 99 -7.81 3.16 17.48
CA VAL A 99 -6.59 2.59 18.05
C VAL A 99 -5.78 3.67 18.77
N PRO A 100 -4.97 3.35 19.79
CA PRO A 100 -4.21 4.33 20.56
C PRO A 100 -2.91 4.76 19.84
N LEU A 101 -3.03 5.16 18.57
CA LEU A 101 -1.94 5.76 17.81
C LEU A 101 -1.59 7.14 18.36
N LEU A 102 -0.30 7.46 18.43
CA LEU A 102 0.15 8.79 18.80
C LEU A 102 -0.19 9.78 17.68
N PRO A 103 -0.89 10.90 17.95
CA PRO A 103 -1.24 11.87 16.91
C PRO A 103 -0.04 12.40 16.12
N ALA A 104 1.12 12.53 16.79
CA ALA A 104 2.37 12.98 16.16
C ALA A 104 2.95 11.95 15.16
N HIS A 105 2.51 10.70 15.20
CA HIS A 105 2.97 9.64 14.30
C HIS A 105 2.03 9.43 13.11
N VAL A 106 0.96 10.22 13.02
CA VAL A 106 0.04 10.22 11.90
C VAL A 106 0.45 11.36 10.96
N ASN A 107 0.97 11.01 9.79
CA ASN A 107 1.58 11.93 8.84
C ASN A 107 0.73 12.07 7.55
N PRO A 108 -0.40 12.79 7.58
CA PRO A 108 -1.23 13.00 6.39
C PRO A 108 -0.64 14.05 5.45
N VAL A 109 -1.06 14.01 4.19
CA VAL A 109 -0.91 15.13 3.26
C VAL A 109 -1.63 16.35 3.85
N ARG A 110 -0.99 17.52 3.80
CA ARG A 110 -1.52 18.74 4.43
C ARG A 110 -2.73 19.25 3.64
N PRO A 111 -3.92 19.39 4.27
CA PRO A 111 -5.10 19.91 3.59
C PRO A 111 -5.01 21.42 3.37
N GLY A 112 -5.74 21.93 2.39
CA GLY A 112 -5.88 23.36 2.11
C GLY A 112 -4.70 23.99 1.35
N LEU A 113 -3.82 23.17 0.77
CA LEU A 113 -2.81 23.59 -0.20
C LEU A 113 -3.26 23.23 -1.62
N SER A 114 -2.71 23.90 -2.64
CA SER A 114 -2.83 23.43 -4.03
C SER A 114 -2.11 22.08 -4.21
N GLY A 115 -2.45 21.31 -5.24
CA GLY A 115 -1.89 19.97 -5.43
C GLY A 115 -0.36 19.92 -5.46
N GLU A 116 0.31 20.78 -6.22
CA GLU A 116 1.78 20.83 -6.23
C GLU A 116 2.37 21.24 -4.88
N SER A 117 1.78 22.23 -4.21
CA SER A 117 2.23 22.66 -2.88
C SER A 117 2.03 21.57 -1.82
N ALA A 118 0.93 20.81 -1.93
CA ALA A 118 0.64 19.67 -1.08
C ALA A 118 1.64 18.53 -1.32
N ALA A 119 1.95 18.22 -2.58
CA ALA A 119 2.96 17.22 -2.95
C ALA A 119 4.35 17.58 -2.41
N ASN A 120 4.81 18.81 -2.65
CA ASN A 120 6.10 19.31 -2.16
C ASN A 120 6.17 19.30 -0.62
N SER A 121 5.11 19.75 0.05
CA SER A 121 5.04 19.74 1.51
C SER A 121 5.06 18.30 2.06
N TYR A 122 4.45 17.35 1.37
CA TYR A 122 4.39 15.96 1.80
C TYR A 122 5.72 15.25 1.58
N GLU A 123 6.38 15.46 0.44
CA GLU A 123 7.74 14.97 0.21
C GLU A 123 8.71 15.50 1.26
N PHE A 124 8.63 16.80 1.58
CA PHE A 124 9.44 17.39 2.64
C PHE A 124 9.21 16.69 3.99
N ALA A 125 7.95 16.40 4.34
CA ALA A 125 7.62 15.68 5.56
C ALA A 125 8.24 14.28 5.58
N ILE A 126 8.16 13.53 4.47
CA ILE A 126 8.81 12.20 4.33
C ILE A 126 10.33 12.32 4.50
N ARG A 127 10.97 13.34 3.89
CA ARG A 127 12.41 13.59 4.07
C ARG A 127 12.80 13.83 5.53
N GLN A 128 11.95 14.48 6.33
CA GLN A 128 12.21 14.64 7.77
C GLN A 128 12.15 13.29 8.51
N GLN A 129 11.24 12.40 8.11
CA GLN A 129 11.10 11.07 8.71
C GLN A 129 12.29 10.14 8.37
N LEU A 130 12.96 10.36 7.25
CA LEU A 130 14.24 9.72 6.94
C LEU A 130 15.36 10.20 7.88
N LYS A 131 15.41 11.50 8.16
CA LYS A 131 16.41 12.08 9.08
C LYS A 131 16.22 11.59 10.51
N SER A 132 14.98 11.42 10.97
CA SER A 132 14.66 10.83 12.27
C SER A 132 14.82 9.30 12.31
N ARG A 133 15.20 8.66 11.20
CA ARG A 133 15.33 7.20 11.02
C ARG A 133 14.04 6.42 11.27
N THR A 134 12.90 7.10 11.21
CA THR A 134 11.56 6.50 11.29
C THR A 134 11.21 5.76 10.01
N VAL A 135 11.58 6.33 8.87
CA VAL A 135 11.48 5.71 7.54
C VAL A 135 12.90 5.42 7.07
N GLN A 136 13.11 4.28 6.42
CA GLN A 136 14.45 3.90 5.95
C GLN A 136 14.75 4.50 4.58
N VAL A 137 16.02 4.52 4.22
CA VAL A 137 16.46 4.77 2.84
C VAL A 137 16.83 3.44 2.20
N SER A 138 16.32 3.20 1.00
CA SER A 138 16.72 2.08 0.17
C SER A 138 18.18 2.26 -0.28
N ARG A 139 19.07 1.33 0.10
CA ARG A 139 20.50 1.37 -0.27
C ARG A 139 20.74 1.32 -1.79
N SER A 140 19.78 0.84 -2.57
CA SER A 140 19.93 0.67 -4.02
C SER A 140 19.30 1.79 -4.84
N THR A 141 18.36 2.56 -4.28
CA THR A 141 17.59 3.57 -5.03
C THR A 141 17.56 4.95 -4.38
N ASP A 142 18.15 5.11 -3.19
CA ASP A 142 18.13 6.34 -2.38
C ASP A 142 16.71 6.89 -2.09
N CYS A 143 15.69 6.05 -2.28
CA CYS A 143 14.29 6.38 -2.04
C CYS A 143 13.85 5.97 -0.63
N PRO A 144 12.81 6.60 -0.07
CA PRO A 144 12.19 6.15 1.17
C PRO A 144 11.69 4.72 1.04
N ARG A 145 12.03 3.91 2.02
CA ARG A 145 11.60 2.51 2.17
C ARG A 145 10.76 2.42 3.43
N PHE A 146 9.47 2.23 3.23
CA PHE A 146 8.51 1.90 4.28
C PHE A 146 8.55 0.41 4.61
N ASP A 147 8.11 0.05 5.81
CA ASP A 147 8.06 -1.35 6.24
C ASP A 147 6.92 -2.11 5.57
N LEU A 148 5.78 -1.44 5.38
CA LEU A 148 4.63 -1.98 4.68
C LEU A 148 3.87 -0.91 3.89
N ILE A 149 3.57 -1.20 2.63
CA ILE A 149 2.69 -0.39 1.78
C ILE A 149 1.45 -1.21 1.42
N LEU A 150 0.29 -0.79 1.92
CA LEU A 150 -1.00 -1.38 1.59
C LEU A 150 -1.64 -0.59 0.45
N LEU A 151 -1.82 -1.22 -0.71
CA LEU A 151 -2.37 -0.57 -1.89
C LEU A 151 -3.70 -1.21 -2.30
N SER A 152 -4.66 -0.38 -2.65
CA SER A 152 -5.90 -0.83 -3.26
C SER A 152 -5.77 -0.79 -4.79
N LEU A 153 -6.38 -1.75 -5.47
CA LEU A 153 -6.50 -1.72 -6.93
C LEU A 153 -7.81 -1.02 -7.29
N GLY A 154 -7.70 0.09 -8.01
CA GLY A 154 -8.86 0.78 -8.56
C GLY A 154 -9.55 -0.06 -9.65
N SER A 155 -10.85 0.18 -9.84
CA SER A 155 -11.66 -0.53 -10.86
C SER A 155 -11.15 -0.35 -12.30
N GLY A 156 -10.36 0.68 -12.56
CA GLY A 156 -9.68 0.94 -13.84
C GLY A 156 -8.26 0.39 -13.92
N GLY A 157 -7.83 -0.47 -12.99
CA GLY A 157 -6.47 -1.05 -12.96
C GLY A 157 -5.39 -0.09 -12.49
N HIS A 158 -5.76 1.08 -11.96
CA HIS A 158 -4.83 2.04 -11.35
C HIS A 158 -4.49 1.65 -9.91
N VAL A 159 -3.35 2.14 -9.45
CA VAL A 159 -2.86 1.96 -8.07
C VAL A 159 -2.67 3.35 -7.51
N SER A 160 -3.20 3.62 -6.31
CA SER A 160 -3.10 4.97 -5.76
C SER A 160 -3.67 5.98 -6.78
N SER A 161 -2.98 7.09 -7.08
CA SER A 161 -3.35 7.98 -8.20
C SER A 161 -2.50 7.74 -9.47
N LEU A 162 -1.92 6.56 -9.63
CA LEU A 162 -1.14 6.16 -10.79
C LEU A 162 -2.06 5.52 -11.85
N TYR A 163 -2.62 6.36 -12.70
CA TYR A 163 -3.53 5.94 -13.77
C TYR A 163 -2.77 5.39 -14.98
N PRO A 164 -3.31 4.37 -15.68
CA PRO A 164 -2.73 3.87 -16.92
C PRO A 164 -2.49 5.01 -17.93
N ASN A 165 -1.31 5.00 -18.56
CA ASN A 165 -0.87 5.99 -19.56
C ASN A 165 -0.74 7.43 -19.05
N HIS A 166 -0.82 7.68 -17.73
CA HIS A 166 -0.60 9.01 -17.18
C HIS A 166 0.92 9.31 -17.10
N PRO A 167 1.39 10.53 -17.45
CA PRO A 167 2.82 10.87 -17.45
C PRO A 167 3.55 10.65 -16.13
N VAL A 168 2.84 10.67 -15.00
CA VAL A 168 3.39 10.38 -13.66
C VAL A 168 4.03 8.98 -13.55
N LEU A 169 3.65 8.03 -14.42
CA LEU A 169 4.27 6.70 -14.47
C LEU A 169 5.73 6.75 -14.95
N GLU A 170 6.14 7.83 -15.60
CA GLU A 170 7.50 8.07 -16.06
C GLU A 170 8.35 8.85 -15.04
N GLU A 171 7.78 9.23 -13.89
CA GLU A 171 8.52 9.94 -12.83
C GLU A 171 9.50 8.99 -12.11
N GLU A 172 10.77 9.37 -12.13
CA GLU A 172 11.88 8.59 -11.55
C GLU A 172 12.60 9.31 -10.41
N SER A 173 12.43 10.63 -10.29
CA SER A 173 13.22 11.49 -9.41
C SER A 173 12.45 11.95 -8.18
N GLN A 174 11.21 12.40 -8.36
CA GLN A 174 10.35 12.87 -7.29
C GLN A 174 9.74 11.68 -6.55
N TRP A 175 9.59 11.80 -5.24
CA TRP A 175 8.98 10.76 -4.40
C TRP A 175 7.46 10.93 -4.33
N VAL A 176 7.00 12.16 -4.50
CA VAL A 176 5.60 12.55 -4.44
C VAL A 176 5.28 13.41 -5.66
N ALA A 177 4.14 13.15 -6.29
CA ALA A 177 3.66 13.92 -7.42
C ALA A 177 2.23 14.42 -7.19
N CYS A 178 1.88 15.53 -7.84
CA CYS A 178 0.50 15.94 -8.03
C CYS A 178 -0.03 15.34 -9.34
N VAL A 179 -1.19 14.69 -9.28
CA VAL A 179 -1.87 14.09 -10.42
C VAL A 179 -3.28 14.65 -10.50
N SER A 180 -3.61 15.20 -11.65
CA SER A 180 -4.99 15.58 -11.98
C SER A 180 -5.71 14.33 -12.50
N LYS A 181 -6.71 13.86 -11.74
CA LYS A 181 -7.55 12.73 -12.12
C LYS A 181 -8.46 13.09 -13.32
N ASP A 182 -8.94 14.33 -13.30
CA ASP A 182 -9.73 15.00 -14.33
C ASP A 182 -9.48 16.52 -14.21
N ALA A 183 -10.20 17.34 -14.98
CA ALA A 183 -10.04 18.80 -14.97
C ALA A 183 -10.45 19.48 -13.64
N SER A 184 -11.01 18.74 -12.67
CA SER A 184 -11.60 19.31 -11.44
C SER A 184 -11.02 18.75 -10.14
N CYS A 185 -10.33 17.61 -10.16
CA CYS A 185 -9.82 16.96 -8.96
C CYS A 185 -8.33 16.63 -9.07
N GLU A 186 -7.54 17.30 -8.24
CA GLU A 186 -6.14 16.99 -8.01
C GLU A 186 -5.99 15.97 -6.88
N SER A 187 -4.96 15.15 -6.99
CA SER A 187 -4.55 14.19 -5.98
C SER A 187 -3.04 14.24 -5.80
N VAL A 188 -2.58 14.05 -4.57
CA VAL A 188 -1.16 13.87 -4.24
C VAL A 188 -0.93 12.37 -4.14
N THR A 189 0.12 11.85 -4.79
CA THR A 189 0.45 10.42 -4.81
C THR A 189 1.93 10.17 -4.61
N LEU A 190 2.27 9.07 -3.96
CA LEU A 190 3.62 8.51 -4.02
C LEU A 190 3.89 7.98 -5.43
N THR A 191 5.12 8.16 -5.90
CA THR A 191 5.55 7.73 -7.24
C THR A 191 6.09 6.30 -7.24
N LEU A 192 6.29 5.72 -8.42
CA LEU A 192 6.80 4.35 -8.56
C LEU A 192 8.16 4.08 -7.87
N PRO A 193 9.14 5.01 -7.87
CA PRO A 193 10.38 4.85 -7.10
C PRO A 193 10.15 4.48 -5.63
N VAL A 194 9.12 5.06 -5.00
CA VAL A 194 8.73 4.80 -3.62
C VAL A 194 7.86 3.55 -3.51
N LEU A 195 6.84 3.44 -4.36
CA LEU A 195 5.83 2.38 -4.28
C LEU A 195 6.34 1.00 -4.69
N SER A 196 7.49 0.90 -5.37
CA SER A 196 8.06 -0.39 -5.82
C SER A 196 8.43 -1.38 -4.71
N TRP A 197 8.36 -0.97 -3.43
CA TRP A 197 8.76 -1.75 -2.26
C TRP A 197 7.57 -2.29 -1.48
N ILE A 198 7.53 -3.62 -1.27
CA ILE A 198 6.59 -4.36 -0.41
C ILE A 198 5.13 -3.89 -0.60
N LEU A 199 4.52 -4.37 -1.69
CA LEU A 199 3.10 -4.17 -1.95
C LEU A 199 2.29 -5.31 -1.34
N CYS A 200 1.25 -4.94 -0.62
CA CYS A 200 0.18 -5.82 -0.24
C CYS A 200 -1.14 -5.30 -0.84
N TRP A 201 -1.71 -6.06 -1.76
CA TRP A 201 -2.95 -5.68 -2.43
C TRP A 201 -4.15 -6.28 -1.76
N VAL A 202 -5.19 -5.48 -1.56
CA VAL A 202 -6.40 -5.93 -0.89
C VAL A 202 -7.61 -5.70 -1.81
N GLY A 203 -8.40 -6.74 -2.06
CA GLY A 203 -9.56 -6.69 -2.94
C GLY A 203 -10.78 -7.44 -2.41
N SER A 204 -11.96 -6.84 -2.61
CA SER A 204 -13.31 -7.40 -2.40
C SER A 204 -13.85 -8.01 -3.73
N PRO A 205 -14.94 -8.79 -3.74
CA PRO A 205 -15.06 -10.00 -4.54
C PRO A 205 -14.91 -9.79 -6.05
N PHE A 206 -14.19 -10.75 -6.64
CA PHE A 206 -13.92 -10.91 -8.06
C PHE A 206 -15.20 -10.99 -8.89
N ASP A 207 -15.59 -9.89 -9.54
CA ASP A 207 -16.66 -9.87 -10.54
C ASP A 207 -16.12 -10.39 -11.89
N ARG A 208 -16.51 -11.62 -12.26
CA ARG A 208 -16.16 -12.26 -13.55
C ARG A 208 -16.69 -11.51 -14.78
N THR A 209 -17.63 -10.58 -14.61
CA THR A 209 -18.18 -9.79 -15.74
C THR A 209 -17.29 -8.61 -16.13
N ARG A 210 -16.27 -8.29 -15.32
CA ARG A 210 -15.29 -7.24 -15.61
C ARG A 210 -14.01 -7.84 -16.21
N PRO A 211 -13.33 -7.13 -17.13
CA PRO A 211 -12.19 -7.68 -17.86
C PRO A 211 -11.14 -8.25 -16.90
N LYS A 212 -10.67 -9.46 -17.24
CA LYS A 212 -9.76 -10.31 -16.46
C LYS A 212 -8.48 -9.56 -16.11
N TRP A 213 -8.37 -9.06 -14.88
CA TRP A 213 -7.11 -8.49 -14.39
C TRP A 213 -6.16 -9.63 -14.03
N SER A 214 -4.92 -9.58 -14.54
CA SER A 214 -3.85 -10.45 -14.07
C SER A 214 -2.73 -9.62 -13.44
N CYS A 215 -1.85 -10.32 -12.74
CA CYS A 215 -0.79 -9.77 -11.91
C CYS A 215 -0.04 -8.60 -12.56
N LEU A 216 0.15 -7.56 -11.76
CA LEU A 216 1.17 -6.55 -12.02
C LEU A 216 2.56 -7.20 -12.04
N GLU A 217 3.20 -7.23 -13.21
CA GLU A 217 4.65 -7.26 -13.27
C GLU A 217 5.16 -5.82 -13.37
N MET A 218 5.80 -5.34 -12.29
CA MET A 218 6.70 -4.19 -12.40
C MET A 218 8.05 -4.70 -12.92
N GLU A 219 8.23 -4.74 -14.23
CA GLU A 219 9.55 -4.90 -14.83
C GLU A 219 10.19 -3.51 -15.03
N THR A 220 11.41 -3.33 -14.51
CA THR A 220 12.22 -2.14 -14.75
C THR A 220 13.56 -2.55 -15.33
N SER A 221 13.66 -2.44 -16.65
CA SER A 221 14.90 -2.20 -17.40
C SER A 221 14.52 -2.09 -18.89
N SER A 222 14.62 -0.89 -19.46
CA SER A 222 14.66 -0.65 -20.91
C SER A 222 13.44 -0.96 -21.80
N GLY A 223 12.20 -0.75 -21.34
CA GLY A 223 11.08 -0.51 -22.27
C GLY A 223 9.78 -1.27 -21.96
N LEU A 224 8.67 -0.53 -22.04
CA LEU A 224 7.29 -0.86 -21.68
C LEU A 224 6.99 -0.86 -20.17
N ARG A 225 7.00 0.35 -19.59
CA ARG A 225 6.36 0.71 -18.32
C ARG A 225 4.84 0.67 -18.45
N MET A 226 4.32 -0.52 -18.61
CA MET A 226 2.92 -0.78 -18.42
C MET A 226 2.79 -1.50 -17.08
N LEU A 227 1.85 -1.05 -16.25
CA LEU A 227 1.07 -1.94 -15.37
C LEU A 227 0.43 -3.01 -16.28
N ARG A 228 1.23 -3.96 -16.79
CA ARG A 228 0.77 -4.90 -17.82
C ARG A 228 -0.08 -5.94 -17.14
N LEU A 229 -1.38 -5.68 -17.15
CA LEU A 229 -2.41 -6.66 -16.89
C LEU A 229 -2.37 -7.64 -18.06
N LEU A 230 -1.61 -8.72 -17.93
CA LEU A 230 -1.60 -9.79 -18.92
C LEU A 230 -3.00 -10.42 -19.03
N PRO A 231 -3.41 -10.96 -20.18
CA PRO A 231 -4.54 -11.87 -20.20
C PRO A 231 -4.23 -13.11 -19.35
N CYS A 232 -5.26 -13.65 -18.68
CA CYS A 232 -5.17 -14.82 -17.77
C CYS A 232 -4.51 -16.07 -18.41
N SER A 233 -4.30 -16.08 -19.72
CA SER A 233 -3.58 -17.12 -20.46
C SER A 233 -2.05 -17.12 -20.27
N TYR A 234 -1.46 -16.09 -19.67
CA TYR A 234 0.00 -15.94 -19.54
C TYR A 234 0.55 -16.12 -18.12
N VAL A 235 -0.29 -16.35 -17.12
CA VAL A 235 0.19 -16.85 -15.83
C VAL A 235 0.65 -18.29 -16.07
N PRO A 236 1.91 -18.68 -15.75
CA PRO A 236 2.28 -20.09 -15.70
C PRO A 236 1.55 -20.74 -14.53
N MET A 237 0.26 -21.04 -14.76
CA MET A 237 -0.57 -21.86 -13.90
C MET A 237 -0.05 -23.30 -14.06
N ASN A 238 0.85 -23.71 -13.18
CA ASN A 238 0.95 -25.12 -12.78
C ASN A 238 -0.21 -25.52 -11.84
N LEU A 239 -1.33 -24.81 -11.88
CA LEU A 239 -2.55 -25.16 -11.18
C LEU A 239 -3.48 -25.83 -12.19
N THR A 240 -3.70 -27.12 -11.99
CA THR A 240 -4.59 -27.91 -12.85
C THR A 240 -6.03 -27.39 -12.73
N PRO A 241 -6.86 -27.50 -13.79
CA PRO A 241 -8.24 -27.00 -13.80
C PRO A 241 -9.17 -27.56 -12.70
N ARG A 242 -8.73 -28.57 -11.95
CA ARG A 242 -9.44 -29.16 -10.80
C ARG A 242 -9.15 -28.47 -9.46
N GLN A 243 -8.26 -27.47 -9.41
CA GLN A 243 -7.91 -26.73 -8.19
C GLN A 243 -8.52 -25.30 -8.14
N LEU A 244 -9.38 -24.94 -9.09
CA LEU A 244 -10.09 -23.67 -9.08
C LEU A 244 -11.44 -23.83 -8.35
N PRO A 245 -11.65 -23.19 -7.18
CA PRO A 245 -12.92 -23.29 -6.46
C PRO A 245 -14.05 -22.53 -7.16
N THR A 246 -15.27 -22.84 -6.71
CA THR A 246 -16.58 -22.45 -7.26
C THR A 246 -16.79 -20.94 -7.49
N PRO A 247 -17.73 -20.57 -8.39
CA PRO A 247 -18.00 -19.19 -8.72
C PRO A 247 -18.83 -18.56 -7.60
N ASN A 248 -18.20 -17.82 -6.69
CA ASN A 248 -18.72 -16.61 -6.02
C ASN A 248 -17.74 -16.12 -4.93
N LEU A 249 -17.60 -14.80 -4.79
CA LEU A 249 -17.21 -14.09 -3.55
C LEU A 249 -15.76 -14.16 -3.01
N ASN A 250 -14.76 -14.58 -3.80
CA ASN A 250 -13.40 -14.66 -3.24
C ASN A 250 -12.71 -13.29 -3.09
N CYS A 251 -12.18 -13.03 -1.89
CA CYS A 251 -11.32 -11.90 -1.54
C CYS A 251 -9.84 -12.31 -1.65
N TYR A 252 -8.90 -11.39 -1.89
CA TYR A 252 -7.49 -11.77 -2.06
C TYR A 252 -6.49 -10.79 -1.43
N LEU A 253 -5.30 -11.34 -1.15
CA LEU A 253 -4.11 -10.65 -0.68
C LEU A 253 -2.93 -11.02 -1.59
N LEU A 254 -2.37 -10.06 -2.31
CA LEU A 254 -1.14 -10.27 -3.10
C LEU A 254 0.03 -9.66 -2.35
N ILE A 255 0.93 -10.50 -1.84
CA ILE A 255 2.09 -10.10 -1.06
C ILE A 255 3.34 -10.20 -1.93
N LYS A 256 4.05 -9.07 -2.13
CA LYS A 256 5.38 -9.07 -2.75
C LYS A 256 6.45 -8.86 -1.69
N ASN A 257 6.89 -9.94 -1.04
CA ASN A 257 7.97 -9.88 -0.05
C ASN A 257 9.34 -9.79 -0.73
N LYS A 258 10.14 -8.75 -0.41
CA LYS A 258 11.59 -8.97 -0.33
C LYS A 258 11.82 -9.80 0.95
N PRO A 259 12.68 -10.84 0.96
CA PRO A 259 12.98 -11.48 2.23
C PRO A 259 13.53 -10.43 3.20
N LEU A 260 12.91 -10.36 4.39
CA LEU A 260 13.58 -9.85 5.57
C LEU A 260 14.84 -10.69 5.70
N SER A 261 16.00 -10.11 5.43
CA SER A 261 17.28 -10.74 5.74
C SER A 261 17.43 -10.76 7.27
N LEU A 262 16.78 -11.73 7.91
CA LEU A 262 17.14 -12.21 9.23
C LEU A 262 18.39 -13.07 9.08
N ASN A 263 19.53 -12.43 8.78
CA ASN A 263 20.80 -13.00 9.15
C ASN A 263 21.07 -12.54 10.58
N LEU A 264 20.54 -13.30 11.53
CA LEU A 264 21.18 -13.46 12.83
C LEU A 264 22.54 -14.11 12.52
N GLU A 265 23.62 -13.35 12.62
CA GLU A 265 24.96 -13.95 12.70
C GLU A 265 25.01 -14.82 13.95
N LEU A 266 25.27 -16.11 13.78
CA LEU A 266 25.79 -16.98 14.83
C LEU A 266 26.91 -17.83 14.21
N LEU A 267 28.13 -17.51 14.65
CA LEU A 267 29.31 -18.35 14.87
C LEU A 267 29.55 -19.54 13.93
#